data_AF-A0A1G8YXG3-F1
#
_entry.id   AF-A0A1G8YXG3-F1
#
_cell.length_a   1.000
_cell.length_b   1.000
_cell.length_c   1.000
_cell.angle_alpha   90.00
_cell.angle_beta   90.00
_cell.angle_gamma   90.00
#
_symmetry.space_group_name_H-M   'P 1'
#
loop_
_entity.id
_entity.type
_entity.pdbx_description
1 polymer ?
#
loop_
_entity_poly.entity_id
_entity_poly.type
_entity_poly.pdbx_seq_one_letter_code
_entity_poly.pdbx_strand_id
1 'polypeptide(L)'
;MLLTVLLLLLAAAGVLVFAVAAGSAQWAWLSVLLCAVAAVLLFWSRARDRKRGPAVPRHSAHAVADDTASGPVVESEPEPDESGTTLGGDTTGPPAEAVEPDPDTEPSEQRTDAADVLLVCESGAEVFVIDERPRYHLDDCSWVGQRATLPLPAGEARELGFTPCAVCCPDTAVARLERSSA
;
A
#
# COMPACT_ATOMS: atom_id res chain seq x y z
N MET A 1 -14.09 -13.50 -9.44
CA MET A 1 -15.12 -12.51 -9.83
C MET A 1 -16.15 -13.08 -10.81
N LEU A 2 -15.81 -13.45 -12.05
CA LEU A 2 -16.78 -14.01 -13.00
C LEU A 2 -17.27 -15.43 -12.66
N LEU A 3 -16.38 -16.33 -12.23
CA LEU A 3 -16.75 -17.71 -11.85
C LEU A 3 -17.68 -17.76 -10.62
N THR A 4 -17.44 -16.88 -9.65
CA THR A 4 -18.31 -16.71 -8.47
C THR A 4 -19.69 -16.23 -8.88
N VAL A 5 -19.79 -15.28 -9.82
CA VAL A 5 -21.07 -14.78 -10.36
C VAL A 5 -21.79 -15.86 -11.18
N LEU A 6 -21.06 -16.62 -12.01
CA LEU A 6 -21.61 -17.72 -12.80
C LEU A 6 -22.18 -18.84 -11.93
N LEU A 7 -21.46 -19.22 -10.86
CA LEU A 7 -21.94 -20.20 -9.87
C LEU A 7 -23.20 -19.72 -9.15
N LEU A 8 -23.27 -18.43 -8.81
CA LEU A 8 -24.45 -17.83 -8.18
C LEU A 8 -25.66 -17.83 -9.11
N LEU A 9 -25.47 -17.50 -10.40
CA LEU A 9 -26.52 -17.53 -11.41
C LEU A 9 -27.04 -18.95 -11.67
N LEU A 10 -26.15 -19.95 -11.76
CA LEU A 10 -26.54 -21.36 -11.92
C LEU A 10 -27.29 -21.89 -10.69
N ALA A 11 -26.86 -21.53 -9.49
CA ALA A 11 -27.56 -21.88 -8.26
C ALA A 11 -28.95 -21.25 -8.21
N ALA A 12 -29.08 -19.97 -8.53
CA ALA A 12 -30.37 -19.26 -8.55
C ALA A 12 -31.33 -19.84 -9.59
N ALA A 13 -30.86 -20.12 -10.80
CA ALA A 13 -31.65 -20.74 -11.86
C ALA A 13 -32.09 -22.16 -11.48
N GLY A 14 -31.21 -22.96 -10.87
CA GLY A 14 -31.54 -24.30 -10.38
C GLY A 14 -32.63 -24.30 -9.30
N VAL A 15 -32.54 -23.36 -8.34
CA VAL A 15 -33.54 -23.19 -7.28
C VAL A 15 -34.90 -22.79 -7.87
N LEU A 16 -34.91 -21.90 -8.87
CA LEU A 16 -36.14 -21.45 -9.53
C LEU A 16 -36.83 -22.58 -10.31
N VAL A 17 -36.07 -23.33 -11.12
CA VAL A 17 -36.60 -24.46 -11.92
C VAL A 17 -37.14 -25.56 -11.01
N PHE A 18 -36.45 -25.85 -9.91
CA PHE A 18 -36.87 -26.86 -8.95
C PHE A 18 -38.12 -26.45 -8.16
N ALA A 19 -38.23 -25.18 -7.75
CA ALA A 19 -39.39 -24.66 -7.05
C ALA A 19 -40.66 -24.70 -7.92
N VAL A 20 -40.54 -24.40 -9.22
CA VAL A 20 -41.64 -24.49 -10.18
C VAL A 20 -42.03 -25.95 -10.44
N ALA A 21 -41.07 -26.87 -10.44
CA ALA A 21 -41.31 -28.29 -10.72
C ALA A 21 -41.92 -29.08 -9.54
N ALA A 22 -41.71 -28.67 -8.28
CA ALA A 22 -41.90 -29.57 -7.13
C ALA A 22 -43.27 -29.54 -6.41
N GLY A 23 -44.07 -28.49 -6.52
CA GLY A 23 -45.48 -28.46 -6.07
C GLY A 23 -45.84 -28.93 -4.63
N SER A 24 -44.89 -29.06 -3.69
CA SER A 24 -45.13 -29.63 -2.34
C SER A 24 -44.23 -29.03 -1.23
N ALA A 25 -44.84 -28.70 -0.08
CA ALA A 25 -44.34 -27.76 0.95
C ALA A 25 -43.10 -28.19 1.79
N GLN A 26 -42.65 -29.44 1.68
CA GLN A 26 -41.53 -29.98 2.48
C GLN A 26 -40.13 -29.58 1.95
N TRP A 27 -40.03 -29.20 0.67
CA TRP A 27 -38.78 -28.76 0.06
C TRP A 27 -38.37 -27.32 0.43
N ALA A 28 -39.29 -26.54 1.02
CA ALA A 28 -39.04 -25.16 1.43
C ALA A 28 -37.98 -25.07 2.55
N TRP A 29 -37.94 -26.06 3.47
CA TRP A 29 -37.02 -26.04 4.61
C TRP A 29 -35.55 -26.27 4.21
N LEU A 30 -35.29 -27.05 3.14
CA LEU A 30 -33.94 -27.27 2.64
C LEU A 30 -33.36 -26.02 1.96
N SER A 31 -34.19 -25.25 1.25
CA SER A 31 -33.80 -23.95 0.66
C SER A 31 -33.44 -22.94 1.74
N VAL A 32 -34.25 -22.85 2.80
CA VAL A 32 -33.99 -21.98 3.96
C VAL A 32 -32.69 -22.39 4.67
N LEU A 33 -32.46 -23.69 4.86
CA LEU A 33 -31.23 -24.21 5.48
C LEU A 33 -29.99 -23.85 4.64
N LEU A 34 -30.08 -23.97 3.32
CA LEU A 34 -28.99 -23.63 2.40
C LEU A 34 -28.67 -22.12 2.41
N CYS A 35 -29.70 -21.26 2.44
CA CYS A 35 -29.52 -19.82 2.60
C CYS A 35 -28.90 -19.45 3.95
N ALA A 36 -29.29 -20.12 5.04
CA ALA A 36 -28.69 -19.92 6.36
C ALA A 36 -27.20 -20.29 6.37
N VAL A 37 -26.81 -21.39 5.72
CA VAL A 37 -25.40 -21.79 5.58
C VAL A 37 -24.61 -20.72 4.80
N ALA A 38 -25.17 -20.17 3.72
CA ALA A 38 -24.52 -19.10 2.96
C ALA A 38 -24.32 -17.82 3.78
N ALA A 39 -25.31 -17.41 4.59
CA ALA A 39 -25.20 -16.26 5.47
C ALA A 39 -24.13 -16.46 6.56
N VAL A 40 -24.01 -17.67 7.12
CA VAL A 40 -22.96 -18.03 8.09
C VAL A 40 -21.58 -17.93 7.45
N LEU A 41 -21.40 -18.44 6.23
CA LEU A 41 -20.12 -18.36 5.52
C LEU A 41 -19.71 -16.90 5.23
N LEU A 42 -20.65 -16.06 4.80
CA LEU A 42 -20.39 -14.62 4.59
C LEU A 42 -20.04 -13.89 5.89
N PHE A 43 -20.75 -14.18 6.98
CA PHE A 43 -20.46 -13.60 8.29
C PHE A 43 -19.06 -14.00 8.77
N TRP A 44 -18.67 -15.26 8.55
CA TRP A 44 -17.37 -15.75 8.98
C TRP A 44 -16.21 -15.20 8.14
N SER A 45 -16.39 -15.04 6.82
CA SER A 45 -15.44 -14.30 5.95
C SER A 45 -15.27 -12.88 6.48
N ARG A 46 -16.36 -12.15 6.67
CA ARG A 46 -16.33 -10.75 7.12
C ARG A 46 -15.74 -10.61 8.53
N ALA A 47 -15.97 -11.57 9.41
CA ALA A 47 -15.36 -11.61 10.74
C ALA A 47 -13.86 -11.92 10.68
N ARG A 48 -13.42 -12.76 9.74
CA ARG A 48 -12.00 -13.03 9.49
C ARG A 48 -11.29 -11.80 8.94
N ASP A 49 -11.93 -11.06 8.04
CA ASP A 49 -11.42 -9.80 7.50
C ASP A 49 -11.36 -8.71 8.58
N ARG A 50 -12.34 -8.64 9.48
CA ARG A 50 -12.30 -7.72 10.64
C ARG A 50 -11.22 -8.08 11.66
N LYS A 51 -10.94 -9.38 11.86
CA LYS A 51 -9.86 -9.86 12.74
C LYS A 51 -8.47 -9.58 12.17
N ARG A 52 -8.36 -9.34 10.86
CA ARG A 52 -7.15 -8.81 10.22
C ARG A 52 -6.90 -7.32 10.52
N GLY A 53 -7.75 -6.72 11.36
CA GLY A 53 -7.57 -5.36 11.86
C GLY A 53 -8.20 -4.35 10.91
N PRO A 54 -9.09 -3.46 11.38
CA PRO A 54 -9.38 -2.25 10.64
C PRO A 54 -8.14 -1.37 10.72
N ALA A 55 -7.33 -1.35 9.65
CA ALA A 55 -6.42 -0.25 9.41
C ALA A 55 -7.29 1.01 9.30
N VAL A 56 -7.28 1.81 10.37
CA VAL A 56 -8.02 3.07 10.46
C VAL A 56 -7.56 3.95 9.30
N PRO A 57 -8.41 4.24 8.29
CA PRO A 57 -8.09 5.26 7.32
C PRO A 57 -8.03 6.58 8.09
N ARG A 58 -6.82 7.12 8.28
CA ARG A 58 -6.64 8.48 8.78
C ARG A 58 -7.03 9.44 7.67
N HIS A 59 -8.33 9.64 7.47
CA HIS A 59 -8.83 10.68 6.58
C HIS A 59 -10.10 11.32 7.14
N SER A 60 -9.92 12.42 7.88
CA SER A 60 -10.88 13.53 7.95
C SER A 60 -10.37 14.62 8.90
N ALA A 61 -9.54 15.52 8.38
CA ALA A 61 -9.62 16.96 8.64
C ALA A 61 -8.46 17.68 7.93
N HIS A 62 -8.71 18.17 6.72
CA HIS A 62 -8.17 19.49 6.39
C HIS A 62 -9.29 20.35 5.82
N ALA A 63 -9.96 21.03 6.76
CA ALA A 63 -10.55 22.32 6.46
C ALA A 63 -9.39 23.32 6.30
N VAL A 64 -9.56 24.15 5.28
CA VAL A 64 -8.71 25.25 4.86
C VAL A 64 -8.62 26.29 5.97
N ALA A 65 -7.39 26.69 6.33
CA ALA A 65 -7.13 28.01 6.89
C ALA A 65 -5.68 28.40 6.58
N ASP A 66 -5.61 29.56 5.95
CA ASP A 66 -4.49 30.32 5.42
C ASP A 66 -3.60 30.93 6.54
N ASP A 67 -2.53 31.60 6.10
CA ASP A 67 -1.87 32.76 6.73
C ASP A 67 -0.46 32.58 7.35
N THR A 68 0.53 32.96 6.51
CA THR A 68 1.53 34.03 6.76
C THR A 68 2.76 33.81 7.67
N ALA A 69 3.91 33.71 6.96
CA ALA A 69 5.19 34.43 7.07
C ALA A 69 5.75 34.92 8.43
N SER A 70 7.01 34.54 8.71
CA SER A 70 8.20 35.43 8.76
C SER A 70 9.40 34.77 9.47
N GLY A 71 10.60 34.91 8.90
CA GLY A 71 11.89 34.59 9.55
C GLY A 71 12.27 35.57 10.68
N PRO A 72 13.48 35.47 11.29
CA PRO A 72 14.72 35.77 10.55
C PRO A 72 16.03 35.02 10.94
N VAL A 73 16.91 34.98 9.93
CA VAL A 73 18.39 35.03 9.83
C VAL A 73 19.24 35.15 11.11
N VAL A 74 20.30 34.32 11.21
CA VAL A 74 21.60 34.72 11.83
C VAL A 74 22.79 34.16 11.02
N GLU A 75 23.56 35.12 10.52
CA GLU A 75 24.86 35.08 9.85
C GLU A 75 25.98 34.37 10.65
N SER A 76 26.92 33.67 9.98
CA SER A 76 28.33 33.57 10.42
C SER A 76 29.23 32.96 9.33
N GLU A 77 30.08 33.79 8.74
CA GLU A 77 31.38 33.46 8.11
C GLU A 77 32.45 34.31 8.83
N PRO A 78 33.74 33.91 8.92
CA PRO A 78 34.63 33.82 7.74
C PRO A 78 35.74 32.73 7.75
N GLU A 79 36.07 32.26 6.52
CA GLU A 79 37.35 31.90 5.84
C GLU A 79 38.73 32.13 6.55
N PRO A 80 39.90 31.68 6.00
CA PRO A 80 40.27 30.56 5.11
C PRO A 80 41.60 29.84 5.52
N ASP A 81 41.99 28.73 4.87
CA ASP A 81 43.42 28.48 4.57
C ASP A 81 43.64 27.55 3.35
N GLU A 82 44.53 27.99 2.47
CA GLU A 82 44.90 27.40 1.20
C GLU A 82 45.94 26.28 1.34
N SER A 83 45.78 25.20 0.58
CA SER A 83 46.94 24.54 -0.05
C SER A 83 46.56 23.58 -1.16
N GLY A 84 47.15 23.80 -2.34
CA GLY A 84 47.79 22.71 -3.08
C GLY A 84 47.14 22.26 -4.38
N THR A 85 47.43 23.01 -5.43
CA THR A 85 47.20 22.74 -6.86
C THR A 85 47.48 21.28 -7.32
N THR A 86 46.65 20.74 -8.23
CA THR A 86 47.08 20.22 -9.55
C THR A 86 45.91 20.09 -10.53
N LEU A 87 46.11 20.73 -11.68
CA LEU A 87 45.35 20.84 -12.93
C LEU A 87 44.55 19.62 -13.43
N GLY A 88 43.34 19.89 -13.95
CA GLY A 88 42.76 19.10 -15.04
C GLY A 88 41.25 19.24 -15.27
N GLY A 89 40.80 20.24 -16.04
CA GLY A 89 39.51 20.19 -16.78
C GLY A 89 38.58 21.39 -16.54
N ASP A 90 38.72 22.42 -17.38
CA ASP A 90 37.80 23.56 -17.43
C ASP A 90 36.58 23.22 -18.31
N THR A 91 35.41 23.09 -17.69
CA THR A 91 34.15 23.59 -18.25
C THR A 91 33.27 23.94 -17.06
N THR A 92 33.45 25.18 -16.62
CA THR A 92 32.62 25.86 -15.63
C THR A 92 31.16 25.89 -16.12
N GLY A 93 30.34 24.94 -15.67
CA GLY A 93 28.90 25.15 -15.55
C GLY A 93 28.62 26.10 -14.38
N PRO A 94 27.54 26.91 -14.41
CA PRO A 94 27.22 27.79 -13.29
C PRO A 94 27.16 27.01 -11.97
N PRO A 95 27.45 27.63 -10.82
CA PRO A 95 27.34 26.98 -9.52
C PRO A 95 25.95 26.37 -9.45
N ALA A 96 25.88 25.05 -9.22
CA ALA A 96 24.64 24.42 -8.85
C ALA A 96 24.25 25.08 -7.52
N GLU A 97 23.34 26.05 -7.58
CA GLU A 97 22.60 26.49 -6.40
C GLU A 97 22.17 25.22 -5.68
N ALA A 98 22.52 25.11 -4.40
CA ALA A 98 22.03 24.03 -3.56
C ALA A 98 20.51 24.23 -3.46
N VAL A 99 19.80 23.68 -4.44
CA VAL A 99 18.35 23.58 -4.41
C VAL A 99 18.07 22.66 -3.24
N GLU A 100 17.58 23.23 -2.15
CA GLU A 100 16.99 22.50 -1.04
C GLU A 100 16.05 21.44 -1.66
N PRO A 101 16.30 20.14 -1.43
CA PRO A 101 15.49 19.10 -2.06
C PRO A 101 14.04 19.29 -1.64
N ASP A 102 13.15 19.45 -2.61
CA ASP A 102 11.71 19.59 -2.35
C ASP A 102 11.26 18.40 -1.48
N PRO A 103 10.69 18.65 -0.29
CA PRO A 103 10.26 17.59 0.63
C PRO A 103 9.14 16.71 0.06
N ASP A 104 8.46 17.13 -1.02
CA ASP A 104 7.49 16.31 -1.75
C ASP A 104 8.09 15.55 -2.95
N THR A 105 9.42 15.65 -3.15
CA THR A 105 10.13 14.82 -4.13
C THR A 105 9.96 13.35 -3.79
N GLU A 106 9.49 12.58 -4.77
CA GLU A 106 9.30 11.13 -4.63
C GLU A 106 10.64 10.45 -4.24
N PRO A 107 10.64 9.52 -3.26
CA PRO A 107 11.85 8.80 -2.87
C PRO A 107 12.42 7.99 -4.03
N SER A 108 13.66 7.52 -3.90
CA SER A 108 14.19 6.52 -4.82
C SER A 108 13.56 5.14 -4.58
N GLU A 109 13.66 4.28 -5.59
CA GLU A 109 13.24 2.89 -5.49
C GLU A 109 14.26 2.10 -4.65
N GLN A 110 13.78 1.27 -3.73
CA GLN A 110 14.62 0.33 -3.03
C GLN A 110 15.18 -0.69 -4.02
N ARG A 111 16.50 -0.91 -3.97
CA ARG A 111 17.12 -2.02 -4.69
C ARG A 111 16.94 -3.31 -3.90
N THR A 112 16.27 -4.28 -4.50
CA THR A 112 15.93 -5.56 -3.87
C THR A 112 16.51 -6.71 -4.69
N ASP A 113 17.08 -7.71 -4.01
CA ASP A 113 17.60 -8.89 -4.69
C ASP A 113 16.47 -9.80 -5.18
N ALA A 114 16.78 -10.65 -6.16
CA ALA A 114 15.77 -11.49 -6.80
C ALA A 114 15.13 -12.51 -5.85
N ALA A 115 15.84 -12.98 -4.82
CA ALA A 115 15.28 -13.95 -3.86
C ALA A 115 14.29 -13.25 -2.91
N ASP A 116 14.66 -12.10 -2.37
CA ASP A 116 13.77 -11.29 -1.54
C ASP A 116 12.54 -10.82 -2.36
N VAL A 117 12.68 -10.49 -3.65
CA VAL A 117 11.53 -10.16 -4.52
C VAL A 117 10.53 -11.32 -4.58
N LEU A 118 10.99 -12.57 -4.73
CA LEU A 118 10.09 -13.73 -4.78
C LEU A 118 9.31 -13.89 -3.47
N LEU A 119 9.97 -13.72 -2.32
CA LEU A 119 9.31 -13.77 -1.02
C LEU A 119 8.26 -12.66 -0.88
N VAL A 120 8.59 -11.44 -1.32
CA VAL A 120 7.66 -10.30 -1.25
C VAL A 120 6.45 -10.51 -2.17
N CYS A 121 6.64 -11.04 -3.39
CA CYS A 121 5.55 -11.31 -4.33
C CYS A 121 4.51 -12.28 -3.76
N GLU A 122 4.92 -13.22 -2.91
CA GLU A 122 4.03 -14.20 -2.28
C GLU A 122 3.52 -13.74 -0.89
N SER A 123 4.06 -12.63 -0.37
CA SER A 123 3.74 -12.16 0.97
C SER A 123 2.40 -11.45 1.04
N GLY A 124 1.61 -11.84 2.05
CA GLY A 124 0.40 -11.14 2.47
C GLY A 124 0.63 -10.05 3.51
N ALA A 125 1.88 -9.69 3.81
CA ALA A 125 2.20 -8.63 4.76
C ALA A 125 1.66 -7.28 4.27
N GLU A 126 1.09 -6.50 5.18
CA GLU A 126 0.51 -5.20 4.84
C GLU A 126 1.60 -4.14 4.62
N VAL A 127 1.51 -3.44 3.50
CA VAL A 127 2.28 -2.23 3.16
C VAL A 127 1.30 -1.09 2.83
N PHE A 128 1.81 0.13 2.71
CA PHE A 128 0.99 1.32 2.54
C PHE A 128 1.35 2.05 1.26
N VAL A 129 0.34 2.37 0.44
CA VAL A 129 0.48 3.18 -0.77
C VAL A 129 -0.19 4.54 -0.59
N ILE A 130 0.32 5.55 -1.29
CA ILE A 130 -0.30 6.87 -1.39
C ILE A 130 -0.96 6.98 -2.76
N ASP A 131 -2.15 7.58 -2.81
CA ASP A 131 -2.86 7.79 -4.08
C ASP A 131 -2.02 8.62 -5.05
N GLU A 132 -2.07 8.24 -6.33
CA GLU A 132 -1.29 8.84 -7.42
C GLU A 132 0.24 8.85 -7.21
N ARG A 133 0.77 8.01 -6.30
CA ARG A 133 2.22 7.86 -6.08
C ARG A 133 2.68 6.42 -6.38
N PRO A 134 3.87 6.25 -6.97
CA PRO A 134 4.31 4.93 -7.47
C PRO A 134 4.88 4.01 -6.38
N ARG A 135 5.04 4.49 -5.14
CA ARG A 135 5.73 3.74 -4.08
C ARG A 135 4.82 3.23 -2.97
N TYR A 136 5.18 2.05 -2.49
CA TYR A 136 4.68 1.53 -1.22
C TYR A 136 5.73 1.66 -0.12
N HIS A 137 5.23 1.78 1.10
CA HIS A 137 5.96 2.15 2.29
C HIS A 137 5.57 1.27 3.48
N LEU A 138 6.39 1.29 4.52
CA LEU A 138 6.01 0.84 5.86
C LEU A 138 5.20 1.95 6.58
N ASP A 139 4.50 1.59 7.66
CA ASP A 139 3.64 2.52 8.42
C ASP A 139 4.43 3.65 9.09
N ASP A 140 5.71 3.41 9.40
CA ASP A 140 6.62 4.31 10.11
C ASP A 140 7.56 5.08 9.17
N CYS A 141 7.30 5.07 7.86
CA CYS A 141 8.14 5.77 6.89
C CYS A 141 8.13 7.29 7.14
N SER A 142 9.32 7.84 7.44
CA SER A 142 9.49 9.26 7.71
C SER A 142 9.11 10.17 6.54
N TRP A 143 9.31 9.71 5.29
CA TRP A 143 8.91 10.47 4.10
C TRP A 143 7.40 10.58 3.96
N VAL A 144 6.65 9.51 4.28
CA VAL A 144 5.18 9.51 4.22
C VAL A 144 4.61 10.53 5.20
N GLY A 145 5.14 10.56 6.42
CA GLY A 145 4.74 11.51 7.46
C GLY A 145 3.26 11.35 7.83
N GLN A 146 2.48 12.40 7.68
CA GLN A 146 1.03 12.41 7.99
C GLN A 146 0.12 12.27 6.75
N ARG A 147 0.68 11.93 5.59
CA ARG A 147 -0.10 11.77 4.35
C ARG A 147 -1.11 10.62 4.48
N ALA A 148 -2.18 10.72 3.71
CA ALA A 148 -3.19 9.66 3.65
C ALA A 148 -2.63 8.44 2.91
N THR A 149 -2.78 7.27 3.53
CA THR A 149 -2.30 6.00 2.99
C THR A 149 -3.40 4.97 2.91
N LEU A 150 -3.29 4.08 1.92
CA LEU A 150 -4.17 2.92 1.73
C LEU A 150 -3.36 1.65 2.02
N PRO A 151 -3.85 0.74 2.88
CA PRO A 151 -3.20 -0.54 3.11
C PRO A 151 -3.38 -1.46 1.91
N LEU A 152 -2.33 -2.19 1.55
CA LEU A 152 -2.31 -3.15 0.46
C LEU A 152 -1.33 -4.29 0.79
N PRO A 153 -1.65 -5.57 0.49
CA PRO A 153 -0.69 -6.66 0.64
C PRO A 153 0.54 -6.45 -0.24
N ALA A 154 1.74 -6.79 0.26
CA ALA A 154 3.00 -6.55 -0.44
C ALA A 154 3.07 -7.26 -1.81
N GLY A 155 2.58 -8.50 -1.91
CA GLY A 155 2.46 -9.21 -3.18
C GLY A 155 1.54 -8.51 -4.17
N GLU A 156 0.36 -8.08 -3.72
CA GLU A 156 -0.61 -7.35 -4.55
C GLU A 156 -0.06 -5.99 -5.00
N ALA A 157 0.67 -5.27 -4.14
CA ALA A 157 1.32 -4.01 -4.48
C ALA A 157 2.28 -4.18 -5.67
N ARG A 158 3.05 -5.28 -5.71
CA ARG A 158 3.93 -5.59 -6.85
C ARG A 158 3.17 -5.99 -8.11
N GLU A 159 2.13 -6.79 -7.96
CA GLU A 159 1.26 -7.16 -9.10
C GLU A 159 0.63 -5.94 -9.76
N LEU A 160 0.28 -4.92 -8.97
CA LEU A 160 -0.23 -3.63 -9.44
C LEU A 160 0.86 -2.68 -9.96
N GLY A 161 2.14 -3.06 -9.88
CA GLY A 161 3.26 -2.28 -10.40
C GLY A 161 3.79 -1.19 -9.46
N PHE A 162 3.38 -1.18 -8.19
CA PHE A 162 4.02 -0.31 -7.21
C PHE A 162 5.44 -0.80 -6.91
N THR A 163 6.30 0.15 -6.56
CA THR A 163 7.73 -0.08 -6.31
C THR A 163 8.09 0.24 -4.86
N PRO A 164 9.06 -0.45 -4.26
CA PRO A 164 9.42 -0.25 -2.86
C PRO A 164 10.11 1.10 -2.61
N CYS A 165 9.82 1.74 -1.48
CA CYS A 165 10.50 2.96 -1.07
C CYS A 165 11.91 2.71 -0.49
N ALA A 166 12.94 3.37 -1.02
CA ALA A 166 14.32 3.26 -0.51
C ALA A 166 14.55 3.88 0.88
N VAL A 167 13.62 4.69 1.38
CA VAL A 167 13.75 5.34 2.71
C VAL A 167 13.40 4.36 3.83
N CYS A 168 12.27 3.66 3.71
CA CYS A 168 11.81 2.68 4.72
C CYS A 168 12.17 1.23 4.38
N CYS A 169 12.67 0.96 3.16
CA CYS A 169 13.11 -0.36 2.71
C CYS A 169 12.11 -1.50 2.99
N PRO A 170 10.84 -1.38 2.55
CA PRO A 170 9.78 -2.30 2.92
C PRO A 170 10.06 -3.75 2.51
N ASP A 171 10.72 -3.99 1.37
CA ASP A 171 11.03 -5.35 0.93
C ASP A 171 11.93 -6.10 1.89
N THR A 172 12.94 -5.42 2.44
CA THR A 172 13.88 -6.06 3.34
C THR A 172 13.19 -6.43 4.64
N ALA A 173 12.23 -5.62 5.10
CA ALA A 173 11.42 -5.91 6.26
C ALA A 173 10.48 -7.11 6.00
N VAL A 174 9.76 -7.09 4.89
CA VAL A 174 8.83 -8.16 4.50
C VAL A 174 9.57 -9.47 4.26
N ALA A 175 10.64 -9.48 3.46
CA ALA A 175 11.41 -10.69 3.20
C ALA A 175 12.06 -11.26 4.49
N ARG A 176 12.49 -10.41 5.42
CA ARG A 176 12.96 -10.85 6.74
C ARG A 176 11.84 -11.50 7.54
N LEU A 177 10.64 -10.92 7.52
CA LEU A 177 9.48 -11.48 8.20
C LEU A 177 9.13 -12.86 7.64
N GLU A 178 9.05 -13.00 6.32
CA GLU A 178 8.75 -14.27 5.65
C GLU A 178 9.82 -15.34 5.92
N ARG A 179 11.11 -14.96 5.97
CA ARG A 179 12.18 -15.90 6.37
C ARG A 179 12.08 -16.36 7.82
N SER A 180 11.46 -15.56 8.70
CA SER A 180 11.29 -15.90 10.11
C SER A 180 10.02 -16.71 10.39
N SER A 181 9.07 -16.73 9.45
CA SER A 181 7.81 -17.49 9.56
C SER A 181 7.86 -18.86 8.87
N ALA A 182 8.88 -19.11 8.03
CA ALA A 182 9.17 -20.41 7.39
C ALA A 182 9.88 -21.39 8.33
#